data_AF-J5JJ01-F1
#
_entry.id   AF-J5JJ01-F1
#
_cell.length_a   1.000
_cell.length_b   1.000
_cell.length_c   1.000
_cell.angle_alpha   90.00
_cell.angle_beta   90.00
_cell.angle_gamma   90.00
#
_symmetry.space_group_name_H-M   'P 1'
#
loop_
_entity.id
_entity.type
_entity.pdbx_description
1 polymer ?
#
loop_
_entity_poly.entity_id
_entity_poly.type
_entity_poly.pdbx_seq_one_letter_code
_entity_poly.pdbx_strand_id
1 'polypeptide(L)'
;MASAEASQKKPVIIVGAGLAGLVAAFELAERSVPTIILDQENRANLGGQAFWSLGGVFMVDSSRQRRLGIKDSRALAMRDWFDSAQFDREVEDYWPRRWAKAFVDFAADEMEAYVGARGMGFVFNVGWAERGAGRADGHGNSVPRFHLTWGTGPEVVRVFQEPVVAAEKKGSVVFKFRHQVDEVITDESGRAIGVRGSILEEDDSARGIKSSRKVIDSFEIFGSSVLVSSGGIGGNVEAVKKAWPVDRLGPKVPEHFVVGVPAHVDGRMIDIAETAGANVINRDRMWHYTEGVQNWNPIWPGHGIRILPAPSSLWLDATGKRLPPFLFPGSDTRATLKHICSTGYDYTWFILDQTIIAREFALSGSEQNPDITNKSIWQTLTQRIFSSKGTVPVQNFQKHGKDFVVRDTLEELVEGMNALAKERNGPALDIAAMREVIETRDSQFDNPYSKDAQAMLIHNGRSYWPDKRSRIAPPHRLLDPAHKPLIAVRMNLLTRKSLGGIETDLDSRVMRADKTPFPGLYAAGEAAGFGGGGVHGYNSLEGTFVGGCIFSGRAAGKAMADEYEKA
;
A
#
# COMPACT_ATOMS: atom_id res chain seq x y z
N MET A 1 -47.37 -35.63 -5.44
CA MET A 1 -46.93 -34.27 -5.08
C MET A 1 -45.45 -34.16 -5.37
N ALA A 2 -45.10 -33.99 -6.65
CA ALA A 2 -43.74 -33.70 -7.09
C ALA A 2 -43.83 -32.41 -7.90
N SER A 3 -43.71 -31.28 -7.23
CA SER A 3 -43.68 -29.98 -7.89
C SER A 3 -42.81 -29.02 -7.09
N ALA A 4 -41.77 -28.53 -7.77
CA ALA A 4 -41.04 -27.29 -7.50
C ALA A 4 -40.04 -27.26 -6.32
N GLU A 5 -39.01 -28.12 -6.36
CA GLU A 5 -37.67 -27.58 -6.11
C GLU A 5 -37.16 -27.04 -7.45
N ALA A 6 -37.45 -25.77 -7.73
CA ALA A 6 -36.70 -25.07 -8.77
C ALA A 6 -35.22 -25.17 -8.41
N SER A 7 -34.39 -25.70 -9.30
CA SER A 7 -32.94 -25.74 -9.15
C SER A 7 -32.42 -24.35 -8.78
N GLN A 8 -32.18 -24.11 -7.49
CA GLN A 8 -31.72 -22.82 -7.01
C GLN A 8 -30.27 -22.69 -7.48
N LYS A 9 -30.02 -21.78 -8.42
CA LYS A 9 -28.67 -21.52 -8.96
C LYS A 9 -27.67 -21.33 -7.82
N LYS A 10 -26.58 -22.11 -7.85
CA LYS A 10 -25.53 -22.12 -6.81
C LYS A 10 -24.92 -20.73 -6.61
N PRO A 11 -24.66 -20.30 -5.36
CA PRO A 11 -24.14 -18.97 -5.08
C PRO A 11 -22.74 -18.76 -5.68
N VAL A 12 -22.35 -17.50 -5.83
CA VAL A 12 -20.97 -17.12 -6.10
C VAL A 12 -20.14 -17.26 -4.82
N ILE A 13 -18.90 -17.73 -4.93
CA ILE A 13 -17.97 -17.85 -3.79
C ILE A 13 -16.89 -16.78 -3.89
N ILE A 14 -16.65 -16.07 -2.80
CA ILE A 14 -15.56 -15.09 -2.66
C ILE A 14 -14.63 -15.54 -1.55
N VAL A 15 -13.34 -15.70 -1.87
CA VAL A 15 -12.27 -16.05 -0.93
C VAL A 15 -11.52 -14.79 -0.53
N GLY A 16 -11.71 -14.35 0.72
CA GLY A 16 -11.13 -13.16 1.31
C GLY A 16 -12.13 -12.02 1.43
N ALA A 17 -12.41 -11.59 2.66
CA ALA A 17 -13.30 -10.47 2.99
C ALA A 17 -12.53 -9.13 3.07
N GLY A 18 -11.49 -8.99 2.25
CA GLY A 18 -10.77 -7.73 2.04
C GLY A 18 -11.53 -6.75 1.15
N LEU A 19 -10.96 -5.57 0.90
CA LEU A 19 -11.62 -4.52 0.09
C LEU A 19 -12.06 -5.02 -1.30
N ALA A 20 -11.20 -5.72 -2.05
CA ALA A 20 -11.55 -6.19 -3.39
C ALA A 20 -12.73 -7.19 -3.37
N GLY A 21 -12.76 -8.11 -2.40
CA GLY A 21 -13.86 -9.05 -2.20
C GLY A 21 -15.15 -8.35 -1.78
N LEU A 22 -15.08 -7.34 -0.91
CA LEU A 22 -16.24 -6.54 -0.52
C LEU A 22 -16.80 -5.70 -1.67
N VAL A 23 -15.95 -5.18 -2.56
CA VAL A 23 -16.39 -4.45 -3.76
C VAL A 23 -17.07 -5.41 -4.74
N ALA A 24 -16.52 -6.61 -4.95
CA ALA A 24 -17.16 -7.61 -5.79
C ALA A 24 -18.52 -8.05 -5.22
N ALA A 25 -18.58 -8.31 -3.91
CA ALA A 25 -19.81 -8.64 -3.19
C ALA A 25 -20.85 -7.51 -3.28
N PHE A 26 -20.42 -6.25 -3.24
CA PHE A 26 -21.28 -5.10 -3.45
C PHE A 26 -21.94 -5.14 -4.84
N GLU A 27 -21.16 -5.32 -5.91
CA GLU A 27 -21.70 -5.36 -7.28
C GLU A 27 -22.63 -6.57 -7.50
N LEU A 28 -22.33 -7.71 -6.87
CA LEU A 28 -23.19 -8.90 -6.88
C LEU A 28 -24.51 -8.66 -6.12
N ALA A 29 -24.44 -8.01 -4.96
CA ALA A 29 -25.61 -7.70 -4.13
C ALA A 29 -26.56 -6.71 -4.81
N GLU A 30 -26.04 -5.72 -5.55
CA GLU A 30 -26.86 -4.80 -6.36
C GLU A 30 -27.69 -5.53 -7.42
N ARG A 31 -27.24 -6.73 -7.84
CA ARG A 31 -27.94 -7.61 -8.79
C ARG A 31 -28.63 -8.81 -8.13
N SER A 32 -28.75 -8.80 -6.81
CA SER A 32 -29.38 -9.88 -6.03
C SER A 32 -28.77 -11.26 -6.28
N VAL A 33 -27.47 -11.33 -6.63
CA VAL A 33 -26.77 -12.60 -6.84
C VAL A 33 -26.38 -13.21 -5.48
N PRO A 34 -26.85 -14.43 -5.14
CA PRO A 34 -26.50 -15.10 -3.90
C PRO A 34 -24.98 -15.30 -3.79
N THR A 35 -24.41 -14.90 -2.65
CA THR A 35 -22.94 -14.89 -2.47
C THR A 35 -22.53 -15.49 -1.13
N ILE A 36 -21.48 -16.32 -1.13
CA ILE A 36 -20.81 -16.82 0.08
C ILE A 36 -19.41 -16.20 0.13
N ILE A 37 -19.07 -15.55 1.24
CA ILE A 37 -17.75 -14.95 1.48
C ILE A 37 -17.03 -15.77 2.56
N LEU A 38 -15.87 -16.33 2.22
CA LEU A 38 -15.02 -17.09 3.14
C LEU A 38 -13.83 -16.24 3.59
N ASP A 39 -13.49 -16.29 4.87
CA ASP A 39 -12.25 -15.70 5.37
C ASP A 39 -11.66 -16.55 6.50
N GLN A 40 -10.32 -16.66 6.54
CA GLN A 40 -9.62 -17.37 7.62
C GLN A 40 -9.65 -16.58 8.94
N GLU A 41 -9.79 -15.26 8.87
CA GLU A 41 -9.88 -14.41 10.04
C GLU A 41 -11.30 -14.35 10.59
N ASN A 42 -11.45 -13.77 11.78
CA ASN A 42 -12.75 -13.49 12.39
C ASN A 42 -13.41 -12.24 11.79
N ARG A 43 -14.67 -12.00 12.14
CA ARG A 43 -15.45 -10.84 11.66
C ARG A 43 -14.80 -9.50 11.97
N ALA A 44 -14.04 -9.39 13.07
CA ALA A 44 -13.35 -8.17 13.45
C ALA A 44 -12.33 -7.71 12.38
N ASN A 45 -11.93 -8.58 11.45
CA ASN A 45 -10.98 -8.28 10.37
C ASN A 45 -11.62 -7.90 9.02
N LEU A 46 -12.95 -7.74 8.93
CA LEU A 46 -13.62 -7.28 7.69
C LEU A 46 -12.94 -6.07 7.05
N GLY A 47 -12.65 -6.13 5.75
CA GLY A 47 -11.85 -5.15 5.01
C GLY A 47 -10.36 -5.49 4.93
N GLY A 48 -9.89 -6.48 5.69
CA GLY A 48 -8.51 -6.96 5.71
C GLY A 48 -7.51 -5.82 5.90
N GLN A 49 -6.38 -5.91 5.19
CA GLN A 49 -5.34 -4.88 5.28
C GLN A 49 -5.73 -3.49 4.73
N ALA A 50 -6.82 -3.36 3.95
CA ALA A 50 -7.25 -2.07 3.44
C ALA A 50 -7.78 -1.16 4.56
N PHE A 51 -8.30 -1.74 5.64
CA PHE A 51 -8.71 -1.01 6.84
C PHE A 51 -7.56 -0.19 7.45
N TRP A 52 -6.33 -0.70 7.39
CA TRP A 52 -5.12 -0.05 7.92
C TRP A 52 -4.54 1.00 6.96
N SER A 53 -5.08 1.14 5.76
CA SER A 53 -4.60 2.09 4.77
C SER A 53 -4.75 3.52 5.25
N LEU A 54 -3.81 4.40 4.88
CA LEU A 54 -4.01 5.84 4.99
C LEU A 54 -5.18 6.31 4.10
N GLY A 55 -5.59 5.54 3.09
CA GLY A 55 -6.80 5.80 2.30
C GLY A 55 -6.58 6.78 1.14
N GLY A 56 -5.39 6.80 0.54
CA GLY A 56 -5.16 7.60 -0.66
C GLY A 56 -5.71 6.94 -1.91
N VAL A 57 -6.45 7.68 -2.73
CA VAL A 57 -7.04 7.23 -4.00
C VAL A 57 -6.46 8.06 -5.14
N PHE A 58 -5.97 7.38 -6.18
CA PHE A 58 -5.50 8.00 -7.41
C PHE A 58 -6.70 8.42 -8.27
N MET A 59 -6.77 9.72 -8.59
CA MET A 59 -7.76 10.27 -9.53
C MET A 59 -7.07 11.27 -10.45
N VAL A 60 -7.60 11.40 -11.66
CA VAL A 60 -7.02 12.21 -12.74
C VAL A 60 -8.01 13.29 -13.13
N ASP A 61 -7.53 14.53 -13.25
CA ASP A 61 -8.36 15.72 -13.49
C ASP A 61 -9.65 15.73 -12.64
N SER A 62 -9.54 15.49 -11.34
CA SER A 62 -10.68 15.49 -10.43
C SER A 62 -11.24 16.90 -10.20
N SER A 63 -12.46 16.98 -9.68
CA SER A 63 -13.05 18.26 -9.27
C SER A 63 -12.16 19.04 -8.28
N ARG A 64 -11.43 18.31 -7.43
CA ARG A 64 -10.52 18.86 -6.41
C ARG A 64 -9.22 19.35 -7.01
N GLN A 65 -8.63 18.61 -7.94
CA GLN A 65 -7.44 19.05 -8.66
C GLN A 65 -7.71 20.39 -9.37
N ARG A 66 -8.82 20.48 -10.11
CA ARG A 66 -9.23 21.73 -10.76
C ARG A 66 -9.43 22.88 -9.79
N ARG A 67 -10.07 22.64 -8.63
CA ARG A 67 -10.27 23.67 -7.59
C ARG A 67 -8.96 24.18 -6.99
N LEU A 68 -7.92 23.33 -6.92
CA LEU A 68 -6.60 23.71 -6.44
C LEU A 68 -5.71 24.33 -7.52
N GLY A 69 -6.20 24.48 -8.75
CA GLY A 69 -5.45 25.01 -9.88
C GLY A 69 -4.50 24.02 -10.53
N ILE A 70 -4.57 22.73 -10.17
CA ILE A 70 -3.78 21.67 -10.80
C ILE A 70 -4.32 21.44 -12.22
N LYS A 71 -3.42 21.47 -13.20
CA LYS A 71 -3.73 21.17 -14.60
C LYS A 71 -3.29 19.75 -14.89
N ASP A 72 -4.25 18.84 -14.91
CA ASP A 72 -4.01 17.43 -15.14
C ASP A 72 -4.74 16.95 -16.40
N SER A 73 -4.36 15.78 -16.91
CA SER A 73 -5.06 15.12 -18.02
C SER A 73 -4.81 13.63 -18.01
N ARG A 74 -5.72 12.87 -18.63
CA ARG A 74 -5.55 11.44 -18.89
C ARG A 74 -4.24 11.13 -19.61
N ALA A 75 -3.87 11.93 -20.62
CA ALA A 75 -2.65 11.71 -21.38
C ALA A 75 -1.39 11.87 -20.52
N LEU A 76 -1.38 12.86 -19.62
CA LEU A 76 -0.28 13.05 -18.68
C LEU A 76 -0.21 11.90 -17.66
N ALA A 77 -1.34 11.53 -17.06
CA ALA A 77 -1.41 10.41 -16.12
C ALA A 77 -1.00 9.08 -16.75
N MET A 78 -1.38 8.85 -18.02
CA MET A 78 -0.98 7.66 -18.77
C MET A 78 0.54 7.62 -18.98
N ARG A 79 1.15 8.74 -19.36
CA ARG A 79 2.60 8.84 -19.49
C ARG A 79 3.30 8.52 -18.18
N ASP A 80 2.92 9.21 -17.11
CA ASP A 80 3.50 9.02 -15.77
C ASP A 80 3.37 7.56 -15.30
N TRP A 81 2.24 6.91 -15.60
CA TRP A 81 2.04 5.49 -15.28
C TRP A 81 3.01 4.58 -16.03
N PHE A 82 3.14 4.74 -17.35
CA PHE A 82 3.99 3.88 -18.16
C PHE A 82 5.48 4.14 -17.92
N ASP A 83 5.88 5.39 -17.71
CA ASP A 83 7.25 5.77 -17.36
C ASP A 83 7.64 5.23 -15.97
N SER A 84 6.68 5.14 -15.04
CA SER A 84 6.87 4.50 -13.74
C SER A 84 6.90 2.97 -13.84
N ALA A 85 5.95 2.38 -14.56
CA ALA A 85 5.80 0.95 -14.62
C ALA A 85 7.00 0.27 -15.28
N GLN A 86 7.60 0.91 -16.29
CA GLN A 86 8.79 0.40 -16.98
C GLN A 86 8.62 -1.05 -17.45
N PHE A 87 7.45 -1.37 -18.00
CA PHE A 87 7.13 -2.69 -18.54
C PHE A 87 8.14 -3.10 -19.62
N ASP A 88 8.82 -4.20 -19.38
CA ASP A 88 9.95 -4.71 -20.18
C ASP A 88 9.79 -6.19 -20.59
N ARG A 89 8.70 -6.84 -20.18
CA ARG A 89 8.43 -8.26 -20.44
C ARG A 89 7.23 -8.40 -21.34
N GLU A 90 7.43 -8.50 -22.66
CA GLU A 90 6.33 -8.46 -23.64
C GLU A 90 5.23 -9.52 -23.41
N VAL A 91 5.59 -10.72 -22.94
CA VAL A 91 4.61 -11.79 -22.68
C VAL A 91 3.90 -11.55 -21.36
N GLU A 92 4.65 -11.37 -20.26
CA GLU A 92 4.10 -11.19 -18.92
C GLU A 92 3.44 -9.83 -18.70
N ASP A 93 3.75 -8.81 -19.51
CA ASP A 93 3.17 -7.46 -19.39
C ASP A 93 1.98 -7.23 -20.32
N TYR A 94 1.53 -8.25 -21.07
CA TYR A 94 0.37 -8.11 -21.97
C TYR A 94 -0.90 -7.64 -21.24
N TRP A 95 -1.33 -8.37 -20.20
CA TRP A 95 -2.48 -7.98 -19.38
C TRP A 95 -2.18 -6.81 -18.44
N PRO A 96 -1.02 -6.73 -17.76
CA PRO A 96 -0.64 -5.56 -16.97
C PRO A 96 -0.76 -4.22 -17.70
N ARG A 97 -0.27 -4.11 -18.95
CA ARG A 97 -0.39 -2.87 -19.76
C ARG A 97 -1.85 -2.49 -20.03
N ARG A 98 -2.71 -3.48 -20.28
CA ARG A 98 -4.14 -3.26 -20.54
C ARG A 98 -4.89 -2.84 -19.28
N TRP A 99 -4.60 -3.49 -18.15
CA TRP A 99 -5.11 -3.10 -16.85
C TRP A 99 -4.68 -1.69 -16.46
N ALA A 100 -3.42 -1.32 -16.72
CA ALA A 100 -2.90 0.02 -16.45
C ALA A 100 -3.68 1.08 -17.23
N LYS A 101 -3.86 0.85 -18.54
CA LYS A 101 -4.66 1.74 -19.39
C LYS A 101 -6.09 1.87 -18.87
N ALA A 102 -6.75 0.75 -18.61
CA ALA A 102 -8.14 0.73 -18.15
C ALA A 102 -8.30 1.39 -16.77
N PHE A 103 -7.33 1.24 -15.87
CA PHE A 103 -7.32 1.89 -14.57
C PHE A 103 -7.21 3.42 -14.71
N VAL A 104 -6.30 3.92 -15.56
CA VAL A 104 -6.16 5.36 -15.80
C VAL A 104 -7.42 5.95 -16.44
N ASP A 105 -8.04 5.22 -17.39
CA ASP A 105 -9.33 5.61 -17.97
C ASP A 105 -10.41 5.72 -16.86
N PHE A 106 -10.53 4.70 -16.00
CA PHE A 106 -11.48 4.71 -14.87
C PHE A 106 -11.18 5.83 -13.86
N ALA A 107 -9.91 6.08 -13.55
CA ALA A 107 -9.48 7.14 -12.63
C ALA A 107 -9.75 8.56 -13.15
N ALA A 108 -9.81 8.73 -14.47
CA ALA A 108 -10.14 10.00 -15.11
C ALA A 108 -11.66 10.21 -15.23
N ASP A 109 -12.42 9.15 -15.48
CA ASP A 109 -13.82 9.30 -15.91
C ASP A 109 -14.85 8.94 -14.83
N GLU A 110 -14.58 7.91 -14.03
CA GLU A 110 -15.61 7.27 -13.20
C GLU A 110 -15.27 7.23 -11.71
N MET A 111 -13.98 7.14 -11.33
CA MET A 111 -13.56 6.87 -9.95
C MET A 111 -14.17 7.84 -8.93
N GLU A 112 -14.07 9.15 -9.17
CA GLU A 112 -14.59 10.19 -8.26
C GLU A 112 -16.11 10.04 -8.04
N ALA A 113 -16.86 9.88 -9.13
CA ALA A 113 -18.31 9.72 -9.08
C ALA A 113 -18.71 8.37 -8.45
N TYR A 114 -18.01 7.30 -8.78
CA TYR A 114 -18.28 5.95 -8.28
C TYR A 114 -18.12 5.88 -6.75
N VAL A 115 -17.00 6.35 -6.20
CA VAL A 115 -16.82 6.35 -4.74
C VAL A 115 -17.67 7.41 -4.05
N GLY A 116 -17.88 8.56 -4.70
CA GLY A 116 -18.72 9.65 -4.20
C GLY A 116 -20.19 9.28 -4.07
N ALA A 117 -20.75 8.51 -5.02
CA ALA A 117 -22.12 8.00 -4.97
C ALA A 117 -22.39 7.10 -3.75
N ARG A 118 -21.34 6.55 -3.14
CA ARG A 118 -21.39 5.70 -1.93
C ARG A 118 -21.05 6.48 -0.66
N GLY A 119 -20.92 7.80 -0.75
CA GLY A 119 -20.66 8.69 0.38
C GLY A 119 -19.19 8.83 0.76
N MET A 120 -18.24 8.37 -0.06
CA MET A 120 -16.83 8.56 0.22
C MET A 120 -16.43 10.03 -0.02
N GLY A 121 -15.96 10.69 1.03
CA GLY A 121 -15.42 12.05 0.98
C GLY A 121 -13.88 12.07 1.01
N PHE A 122 -13.30 13.21 0.63
CA PHE A 122 -11.85 13.42 0.65
C PHE A 122 -11.48 14.69 1.41
N VAL A 123 -10.27 14.71 1.96
CA VAL A 123 -9.68 15.94 2.51
C VAL A 123 -9.54 17.01 1.42
N PHE A 124 -9.40 18.26 1.83
CA PHE A 124 -9.33 19.38 0.89
C PHE A 124 -8.08 19.34 -0.02
N ASN A 125 -6.92 18.97 0.53
CA ASN A 125 -5.65 18.95 -0.21
C ASN A 125 -5.55 17.71 -1.12
N VAL A 126 -4.90 17.87 -2.29
CA VAL A 126 -4.42 16.76 -3.13
C VAL A 126 -2.92 16.64 -2.93
N GLY A 127 -2.46 15.47 -2.47
CA GLY A 127 -1.06 15.24 -2.12
C GLY A 127 -0.18 14.93 -3.32
N TRP A 128 1.11 15.25 -3.17
CA TRP A 128 2.20 14.83 -4.06
C TRP A 128 3.20 14.02 -3.23
N ALA A 129 2.87 12.74 -3.03
CA ALA A 129 3.56 11.93 -2.03
C ALA A 129 4.99 11.57 -2.47
N GLU A 130 5.14 11.16 -3.74
CA GLU A 130 6.42 10.89 -4.37
C GLU A 130 6.65 11.86 -5.54
N ARG A 131 7.82 12.52 -5.55
CA ARG A 131 8.17 13.58 -6.51
C ARG A 131 9.03 13.08 -7.68
N GLY A 132 9.15 11.75 -7.79
CA GLY A 132 9.75 11.08 -8.92
C GLY A 132 11.28 11.05 -8.94
N ALA A 133 11.81 10.46 -10.02
CA ALA A 133 13.22 10.13 -10.19
C ALA A 133 14.10 11.31 -10.68
N GLY A 134 13.55 12.52 -10.76
CA GLY A 134 14.26 13.70 -11.26
C GLY A 134 14.44 13.76 -12.79
N ARG A 135 13.68 12.95 -13.54
CA ARG A 135 13.66 12.92 -15.00
C ARG A 135 12.23 13.09 -15.52
N ALA A 136 12.08 13.73 -16.68
CA ALA A 136 10.78 13.96 -17.31
C ALA A 136 10.15 12.71 -17.94
N ASP A 137 10.97 11.69 -18.22
CA ASP A 137 10.61 10.38 -18.78
C ASP A 137 10.80 9.24 -17.77
N GLY A 138 10.86 9.58 -16.48
CA GLY A 138 11.15 8.65 -15.38
C GLY A 138 9.95 8.41 -14.47
N HIS A 139 10.18 7.63 -13.41
CA HIS A 139 9.17 7.36 -12.40
C HIS A 139 8.68 8.64 -11.70
N GLY A 140 7.37 8.69 -11.42
CA GLY A 140 6.72 9.67 -10.55
C GLY A 140 5.50 10.32 -11.19
N ASN A 141 4.66 10.94 -10.37
CA ASN A 141 3.58 11.77 -10.87
C ASN A 141 4.10 13.17 -11.25
N SER A 142 3.76 13.63 -12.45
CA SER A 142 4.06 14.99 -12.93
C SER A 142 3.30 16.08 -12.17
N VAL A 143 2.14 15.74 -11.59
CA VAL A 143 1.29 16.63 -10.78
C VAL A 143 0.67 15.89 -9.60
N PRO A 144 0.21 16.57 -8.53
CA PRO A 144 -0.41 15.91 -7.39
C PRO A 144 -1.67 15.11 -7.79
N ARG A 145 -1.72 13.80 -7.44
CA ARG A 145 -2.86 12.89 -7.69
C ARG A 145 -3.31 12.06 -6.48
N PHE A 146 -2.71 12.27 -5.32
CA PHE A 146 -3.02 11.52 -4.10
C PHE A 146 -4.20 12.12 -3.34
N HIS A 147 -5.40 11.58 -3.51
CA HIS A 147 -6.60 12.06 -2.83
C HIS A 147 -6.82 11.29 -1.53
N LEU A 148 -6.58 11.94 -0.40
CA LEU A 148 -6.70 11.29 0.89
C LEU A 148 -8.17 11.25 1.36
N THR A 149 -8.71 10.06 1.58
CA THR A 149 -10.08 9.83 2.04
C THR A 149 -10.29 10.39 3.45
N TRP A 150 -11.40 11.12 3.63
CA TRP A 150 -11.83 11.59 4.95
C TRP A 150 -12.38 10.41 5.76
N GLY A 151 -11.64 9.98 6.79
CA GLY A 151 -11.87 8.71 7.48
C GLY A 151 -10.94 7.57 7.05
N THR A 152 -9.93 7.84 6.20
CA THR A 152 -8.85 6.92 5.81
C THR A 152 -9.31 5.53 5.33
N GLY A 153 -8.51 4.48 5.54
CA GLY A 153 -8.84 3.09 5.20
C GLY A 153 -10.18 2.58 5.75
N PRO A 154 -10.57 2.87 7.00
CA PRO A 154 -11.88 2.50 7.53
C PRO A 154 -13.03 3.05 6.70
N GLU A 155 -12.96 4.29 6.23
CA GLU A 155 -13.99 4.85 5.34
C GLU A 155 -14.01 4.16 3.97
N VAL A 156 -12.82 3.90 3.40
CA VAL A 156 -12.71 3.19 2.11
C VAL A 156 -13.38 1.82 2.19
N VAL A 157 -13.23 1.11 3.31
CA VAL A 157 -13.89 -0.17 3.57
C VAL A 157 -15.39 0.02 3.83
N ARG A 158 -15.76 0.97 4.68
CA ARG A 158 -17.14 1.19 5.16
C ARG A 158 -18.15 1.30 4.01
N VAL A 159 -17.82 2.09 2.99
CA VAL A 159 -18.77 2.38 1.88
C VAL A 159 -19.14 1.15 1.04
N PHE A 160 -18.34 0.06 1.10
CA PHE A 160 -18.67 -1.22 0.49
C PHE A 160 -19.13 -2.25 1.54
N GLN A 161 -18.55 -2.22 2.74
CA GLN A 161 -18.89 -3.16 3.81
C GLN A 161 -20.33 -3.00 4.29
N GLU A 162 -20.82 -1.78 4.51
CA GLU A 162 -22.16 -1.55 5.06
C GLU A 162 -23.28 -2.10 4.16
N PRO A 163 -23.29 -1.85 2.83
CA PRO A 163 -24.26 -2.48 1.93
C PRO A 163 -24.18 -4.01 1.92
N VAL A 164 -22.97 -4.59 1.95
CA VAL A 164 -22.80 -6.05 1.95
C VAL A 164 -23.30 -6.67 3.26
N VAL A 165 -23.06 -6.03 4.41
CA VAL A 165 -23.63 -6.45 5.70
C VAL A 165 -25.15 -6.29 5.72
N ALA A 166 -25.70 -5.28 5.06
CA ALA A 166 -27.14 -5.17 4.89
C ALA A 166 -27.71 -6.29 4.01
N ALA A 167 -26.99 -6.71 2.96
CA ALA A 167 -27.34 -7.85 2.12
C ALA A 167 -27.22 -9.20 2.87
N GLU A 168 -26.32 -9.29 3.85
CA GLU A 168 -26.25 -10.43 4.77
C GLU A 168 -27.51 -10.54 5.63
N LYS A 169 -27.98 -9.43 6.21
CA LYS A 169 -29.23 -9.40 6.99
C LYS A 169 -30.46 -9.80 6.16
N LYS A 170 -30.41 -9.61 4.84
CA LYS A 170 -31.45 -10.01 3.89
C LYS A 170 -31.32 -11.47 3.42
N GLY A 171 -30.23 -12.17 3.78
CA GLY A 171 -29.96 -13.56 3.39
C GLY A 171 -29.35 -13.75 2.00
N SER A 172 -29.09 -12.67 1.24
CA SER A 172 -28.45 -12.75 -0.08
C SER A 172 -26.93 -12.91 -0.02
N VAL A 173 -26.31 -12.58 1.11
CA VAL A 173 -24.88 -12.76 1.37
C VAL A 173 -24.71 -13.60 2.63
N VAL A 174 -23.79 -14.56 2.61
CA VAL A 174 -23.43 -15.37 3.79
C VAL A 174 -21.94 -15.23 4.05
N PHE A 175 -21.57 -14.78 5.23
CA PHE A 175 -20.17 -14.81 5.67
C PHE A 175 -19.85 -16.09 6.42
N LYS A 176 -18.72 -16.71 6.08
CA LYS A 176 -18.13 -17.85 6.78
C LYS A 176 -16.71 -17.50 7.18
N PHE A 177 -16.59 -16.94 8.37
CA PHE A 177 -15.31 -16.68 9.02
C PHE A 177 -14.70 -17.99 9.53
N ARG A 178 -13.41 -17.95 9.85
CA ARG A 178 -12.64 -19.12 10.30
C ARG A 178 -12.66 -20.27 9.28
N HIS A 179 -12.90 -19.96 8.00
CA HIS A 179 -12.83 -20.93 6.90
C HIS A 179 -11.57 -20.63 6.09
N GLN A 180 -10.54 -21.43 6.31
CA GLN A 180 -9.28 -21.35 5.57
C GLN A 180 -9.38 -22.24 4.33
N VAL A 181 -9.35 -21.63 3.15
CA VAL A 181 -9.37 -22.37 1.88
C VAL A 181 -8.01 -23.02 1.64
N ASP A 182 -8.05 -24.30 1.28
CA ASP A 182 -6.87 -25.12 1.00
C ASP A 182 -6.80 -25.57 -0.47
N GLU A 183 -7.92 -25.61 -1.19
CA GLU A 183 -8.00 -26.05 -2.59
C GLU A 183 -9.17 -25.38 -3.35
N VAL A 184 -8.97 -25.11 -4.65
CA VAL A 184 -10.03 -24.76 -5.61
C VAL A 184 -10.51 -26.04 -6.30
N ILE A 185 -11.80 -26.36 -6.18
CA ILE A 185 -12.39 -27.56 -6.75
C ILE A 185 -12.74 -27.31 -8.21
N THR A 186 -12.32 -28.21 -9.09
CA THR A 186 -12.64 -28.18 -10.53
C THR A 186 -13.50 -29.37 -10.96
N ASP A 187 -14.34 -29.18 -11.97
CA ASP A 187 -15.07 -30.28 -12.62
C ASP A 187 -14.27 -30.94 -13.76
N GLU A 188 -14.84 -31.95 -14.40
CA GLU A 188 -14.21 -32.67 -15.52
C GLU A 188 -13.91 -31.78 -16.74
N SER A 189 -14.60 -30.64 -16.88
CA SER A 189 -14.31 -29.65 -17.93
C SER A 189 -13.18 -28.69 -17.56
N GLY A 190 -12.67 -28.79 -16.34
CA GLY A 190 -11.66 -27.88 -15.77
C GLY A 190 -12.25 -26.56 -15.26
N ARG A 191 -13.57 -26.44 -15.11
CA ARG A 191 -14.21 -25.24 -14.54
C ARG A 191 -14.07 -25.23 -13.03
N ALA A 192 -13.76 -24.09 -12.43
CA ALA A 192 -13.83 -23.92 -10.98
C ALA A 192 -15.29 -23.90 -10.52
N ILE A 193 -15.66 -24.87 -9.69
CA ILE A 193 -17.04 -25.10 -9.22
C ILE A 193 -17.19 -25.03 -7.70
N GLY A 194 -16.10 -24.73 -6.98
CA GLY A 194 -16.13 -24.70 -5.53
C GLY A 194 -14.75 -24.53 -4.91
N VAL A 195 -14.73 -24.61 -3.58
CA VAL A 195 -13.52 -24.60 -2.76
C VAL A 195 -13.68 -25.58 -1.61
N ARG A 196 -12.56 -26.12 -1.14
CA ARG A 196 -12.51 -26.89 0.10
C ARG A 196 -11.36 -26.43 0.99
N GLY A 197 -11.46 -26.76 2.27
CA GLY A 197 -10.38 -26.52 3.21
C GLY A 197 -10.77 -26.78 4.64
N SER A 198 -10.14 -26.03 5.54
CA SER A 198 -10.15 -26.25 6.97
C SER A 198 -11.02 -25.22 7.70
N ILE A 199 -11.81 -25.67 8.67
CA ILE A 199 -12.47 -24.82 9.65
C ILE A 199 -11.51 -24.66 10.84
N LEU A 200 -11.17 -23.41 11.15
CA LEU A 200 -10.32 -23.04 12.27
C LEU A 200 -11.18 -22.87 13.54
N GLU A 201 -10.58 -23.08 14.71
CA GLU A 201 -11.27 -22.78 15.96
C GLU A 201 -11.68 -21.30 16.04
N GLU A 202 -12.78 -21.03 16.73
CA GLU A 202 -13.25 -19.67 16.98
C GLU A 202 -12.18 -18.86 17.72
N ASP A 203 -12.10 -17.58 17.36
CA ASP A 203 -11.11 -16.66 17.90
C ASP A 203 -11.69 -15.24 17.90
N ASP A 204 -11.76 -14.62 19.08
CA ASP A 204 -12.30 -13.28 19.31
C ASP A 204 -11.22 -12.19 19.39
N SER A 205 -9.98 -12.49 18.99
CA SER A 205 -8.87 -11.54 18.94
C SER A 205 -9.26 -10.26 18.20
N ALA A 206 -8.78 -9.14 18.74
CA ALA A 206 -8.98 -7.84 18.10
C ALA A 206 -8.34 -7.81 16.70
N ARG A 207 -8.84 -6.90 15.85
CA ARG A 207 -8.38 -6.73 14.46
C ARG A 207 -6.87 -6.62 14.38
N GLY A 208 -6.27 -7.35 13.44
CA GLY A 208 -4.83 -7.33 13.17
C GLY A 208 -3.98 -8.15 14.14
N ILE A 209 -4.50 -8.53 15.32
CA ILE A 209 -3.82 -9.47 16.20
C ILE A 209 -3.82 -10.86 15.53
N LYS A 210 -2.71 -11.58 15.65
CA LYS A 210 -2.56 -12.92 15.10
C LYS A 210 -3.56 -13.87 15.77
N SER A 211 -4.55 -14.33 15.03
CA SER A 211 -5.52 -15.32 15.49
C SER A 211 -4.99 -16.77 15.39
N SER A 212 -5.64 -17.70 16.08
CA SER A 212 -5.34 -19.13 16.06
C SER A 212 -5.42 -19.71 14.64
N ARG A 213 -4.60 -20.74 14.41
CA ARG A 213 -4.55 -21.55 13.19
C ARG A 213 -4.83 -23.03 13.47
N LYS A 214 -5.41 -23.34 14.64
CA LYS A 214 -5.79 -24.70 15.01
C LYS A 214 -7.03 -25.13 14.22
N VAL A 215 -6.89 -26.21 13.46
CA VAL A 215 -7.97 -26.81 12.66
C VAL A 215 -8.87 -27.64 13.57
N ILE A 216 -10.19 -27.51 13.41
CA ILE A 216 -11.19 -28.28 14.16
C ILE A 216 -12.10 -29.13 13.28
N ASP A 217 -12.24 -28.77 12.00
CA ASP A 217 -13.06 -29.51 11.03
C ASP A 217 -12.62 -29.16 9.60
N SER A 218 -13.31 -29.69 8.60
CA SER A 218 -13.12 -29.43 7.18
C SER A 218 -14.43 -29.00 6.50
N PHE A 219 -14.34 -28.41 5.32
CA PHE A 219 -15.52 -28.03 4.55
C PHE A 219 -15.31 -28.23 3.05
N GLU A 220 -16.42 -28.43 2.34
CA GLU A 220 -16.52 -28.26 0.89
C GLU A 220 -17.71 -27.37 0.57
N ILE A 221 -17.52 -26.37 -0.29
CA ILE A 221 -18.57 -25.46 -0.71
C ILE A 221 -18.53 -25.35 -2.23
N PHE A 222 -19.65 -25.68 -2.87
CA PHE A 222 -19.83 -25.58 -4.31
C PHE A 222 -20.58 -24.30 -4.67
N GLY A 223 -20.15 -23.66 -5.75
CA GLY A 223 -20.67 -22.39 -6.23
C GLY A 223 -20.84 -22.38 -7.75
N SER A 224 -21.38 -21.29 -8.27
CA SER A 224 -21.41 -21.02 -9.71
C SER A 224 -20.05 -20.58 -10.22
N SER A 225 -19.28 -19.83 -9.43
CA SER A 225 -17.92 -19.38 -9.73
C SER A 225 -17.18 -19.03 -8.43
N VAL A 226 -15.86 -18.87 -8.50
CA VAL A 226 -14.97 -18.58 -7.38
C VAL A 226 -14.13 -17.33 -7.67
N LEU A 227 -14.11 -16.38 -6.73
CA LEU A 227 -13.23 -15.22 -6.73
C LEU A 227 -12.13 -15.37 -5.67
N VAL A 228 -10.87 -15.21 -6.07
CA VAL A 228 -9.72 -15.09 -5.17
C VAL A 228 -9.37 -13.62 -4.92
N SER A 229 -9.60 -13.15 -3.69
CA SER A 229 -9.32 -11.76 -3.26
C SER A 229 -8.60 -11.71 -1.89
N SER A 230 -7.71 -12.67 -1.66
CA SER A 230 -7.07 -12.97 -0.37
C SER A 230 -5.92 -12.03 0.04
N GLY A 231 -5.49 -11.11 -0.82
CA GLY A 231 -4.31 -10.28 -0.58
C GLY A 231 -3.00 -10.89 -1.11
N GLY A 232 -1.88 -10.24 -0.78
CA GLY A 232 -0.53 -10.62 -1.25
C GLY A 232 0.32 -11.22 -0.15
N ILE A 233 1.65 -11.23 -0.36
CA ILE A 233 2.62 -11.94 0.50
C ILE A 233 3.23 -11.08 1.63
N GLY A 234 2.83 -9.81 1.76
CA GLY A 234 3.58 -8.82 2.57
C GLY A 234 3.75 -9.16 4.05
N GLY A 235 2.89 -9.99 4.63
CA GLY A 235 2.96 -10.47 6.01
C GLY A 235 3.81 -11.72 6.20
N ASN A 236 4.20 -12.37 5.10
CA ASN A 236 5.03 -13.56 5.07
C ASN A 236 6.46 -13.20 4.62
N VAL A 237 7.31 -12.86 5.60
CA VAL A 237 8.71 -12.45 5.34
C VAL A 237 9.49 -13.53 4.59
N GLU A 238 9.23 -14.81 4.85
CA GLU A 238 9.92 -15.90 4.16
C GLU A 238 9.50 -16.00 2.68
N ALA A 239 8.22 -15.79 2.36
CA ALA A 239 7.78 -15.68 0.97
C ALA A 239 8.37 -14.45 0.27
N VAL A 240 8.46 -13.30 0.96
CA VAL A 240 9.14 -12.10 0.45
C VAL A 240 10.61 -12.38 0.14
N LYS A 241 11.33 -13.03 1.06
CA LYS A 241 12.75 -13.39 0.87
C LYS A 241 12.92 -14.36 -0.29
N LYS A 242 12.05 -15.37 -0.41
CA LYS A 242 12.06 -16.34 -1.52
C LYS A 242 11.84 -15.67 -2.88
N ALA A 243 11.00 -14.64 -2.93
CA ALA A 243 10.69 -13.89 -4.15
C ALA A 243 11.67 -12.74 -4.43
N TRP A 244 12.69 -12.53 -3.60
CA TRP A 244 13.54 -11.34 -3.67
C TRP A 244 14.45 -11.32 -4.92
N PRO A 245 14.38 -10.29 -5.78
CA PRO A 245 15.15 -10.23 -7.02
C PRO A 245 16.59 -9.72 -6.75
N VAL A 246 17.47 -10.61 -6.31
CA VAL A 246 18.88 -10.27 -6.01
C VAL A 246 19.64 -9.70 -7.22
N ASP A 247 19.34 -10.20 -8.42
CA ASP A 247 19.89 -9.73 -9.69
C ASP A 247 19.58 -8.25 -9.97
N ARG A 248 18.41 -7.78 -9.54
CA ARG A 248 17.94 -6.40 -9.79
C ARG A 248 18.14 -5.46 -8.61
N LEU A 249 18.04 -5.97 -7.38
CA LEU A 249 18.05 -5.15 -6.17
C LEU A 249 19.39 -5.04 -5.47
N GLY A 250 20.25 -6.06 -5.56
CA GLY A 250 21.50 -6.05 -4.84
C GLY A 250 21.97 -7.46 -4.49
N PRO A 251 23.25 -7.61 -4.13
CA PRO A 251 23.94 -8.89 -4.13
C PRO A 251 23.41 -9.91 -3.10
N LYS A 252 22.57 -9.48 -2.15
CA LYS A 252 21.98 -10.34 -1.13
C LYS A 252 20.56 -9.92 -0.78
N VAL A 253 19.80 -10.88 -0.26
CA VAL A 253 18.50 -10.61 0.36
C VAL A 253 18.73 -9.88 1.70
N PRO A 254 17.98 -8.81 2.01
CA PRO A 254 18.07 -8.15 3.30
C PRO A 254 17.78 -9.09 4.48
N GLU A 255 18.46 -8.87 5.59
CA GLU A 255 18.35 -9.71 6.79
C GLU A 255 17.16 -9.26 7.64
N HIS A 256 16.98 -7.94 7.78
CA HIS A 256 16.00 -7.32 8.64
C HIS A 256 14.88 -6.65 7.83
N PHE A 257 13.65 -6.89 8.28
CA PHE A 257 12.46 -6.22 7.79
C PHE A 257 11.57 -5.80 8.95
N VAL A 258 10.86 -4.69 8.78
CA VAL A 258 9.65 -4.41 9.54
C VAL A 258 8.43 -4.73 8.68
N VAL A 259 7.32 -5.14 9.28
CA VAL A 259 6.16 -5.72 8.56
C VAL A 259 4.99 -4.74 8.59
N GLY A 260 4.61 -4.21 7.42
CA GLY A 260 3.55 -3.18 7.32
C GLY A 260 2.14 -3.71 7.08
N VAL A 261 1.92 -5.01 7.26
CA VAL A 261 0.60 -5.65 7.10
C VAL A 261 0.36 -6.71 8.18
N PRO A 262 -0.91 -7.01 8.52
CA PRO A 262 -1.23 -8.08 9.45
C PRO A 262 -0.70 -9.46 9.02
N ALA A 263 -0.53 -10.35 9.99
CA ALA A 263 0.01 -11.70 9.79
C ALA A 263 -0.81 -12.58 8.82
N HIS A 264 -2.10 -12.30 8.67
CA HIS A 264 -2.99 -13.03 7.75
C HIS A 264 -2.81 -12.66 6.27
N VAL A 265 -1.97 -11.66 5.95
CA VAL A 265 -1.60 -11.30 4.57
C VAL A 265 -0.42 -12.18 4.13
N ASP A 266 -0.70 -13.48 3.99
CA ASP A 266 0.30 -14.52 3.80
C ASP A 266 0.52 -14.94 2.34
N GLY A 267 -0.40 -14.54 1.44
CA GLY A 267 -0.38 -14.82 0.01
C GLY A 267 -0.70 -16.26 -0.37
N ARG A 268 -1.20 -17.09 0.56
CA ARG A 268 -1.40 -18.53 0.35
C ARG A 268 -2.21 -18.89 -0.90
N MET A 269 -3.27 -18.14 -1.18
CA MET A 269 -4.15 -18.46 -2.32
C MET A 269 -3.47 -18.29 -3.68
N ILE A 270 -2.33 -17.59 -3.77
CA ILE A 270 -1.58 -17.46 -5.03
C ILE A 270 -1.08 -18.85 -5.47
N ASP A 271 -0.45 -19.59 -4.56
CA ASP A 271 0.08 -20.92 -4.86
C ASP A 271 -1.05 -21.98 -4.99
N ILE A 272 -2.14 -21.82 -4.24
CA ILE A 272 -3.35 -22.67 -4.40
C ILE A 272 -3.96 -22.48 -5.80
N ALA A 273 -4.12 -21.23 -6.24
CA ALA A 273 -4.66 -20.94 -7.56
C ALA A 273 -3.74 -21.46 -8.67
N GLU A 274 -2.42 -21.30 -8.52
CA GLU A 274 -1.43 -21.84 -9.46
C GLU A 274 -1.52 -23.37 -9.55
N THR A 275 -1.64 -24.05 -8.40
CA THR A 275 -1.80 -25.52 -8.33
C THR A 275 -3.07 -25.98 -9.05
N ALA A 276 -4.15 -25.18 -9.01
CA ALA A 276 -5.37 -25.46 -9.76
C ALA A 276 -5.25 -25.20 -11.28
N GLY A 277 -4.16 -24.58 -11.73
CA GLY A 277 -3.87 -24.30 -13.14
C GLY A 277 -3.97 -22.83 -13.55
N ALA A 278 -3.99 -21.90 -12.59
CA ALA A 278 -3.85 -20.46 -12.86
C ALA A 278 -2.41 -20.11 -13.28
N ASN A 279 -2.27 -19.13 -14.18
CA ASN A 279 -0.98 -18.54 -14.48
C ASN A 279 -0.65 -17.46 -13.43
N VAL A 280 0.56 -17.51 -12.88
CA VAL A 280 1.09 -16.51 -11.94
C VAL A 280 2.33 -15.88 -12.54
N ILE A 281 2.32 -14.56 -12.67
CA ILE A 281 3.38 -13.81 -13.35
C ILE A 281 4.01 -12.78 -12.41
N ASN A 282 5.24 -12.37 -12.76
CA ASN A 282 5.94 -11.26 -12.10
C ASN A 282 6.15 -11.42 -10.58
N ARG A 283 6.35 -12.65 -10.08
CA ARG A 283 6.55 -12.95 -8.65
C ARG A 283 7.66 -12.10 -8.00
N ASP A 284 8.65 -11.70 -8.78
CA ASP A 284 9.79 -10.88 -8.35
C ASP A 284 9.47 -9.38 -8.22
N ARG A 285 8.31 -8.93 -8.71
CA ARG A 285 7.88 -7.53 -8.61
C ARG A 285 7.17 -7.32 -7.29
N MET A 286 7.84 -6.60 -6.39
CA MET A 286 7.34 -6.25 -5.05
C MET A 286 7.58 -4.78 -4.75
N TRP A 287 6.76 -4.24 -3.86
CA TRP A 287 6.87 -2.86 -3.38
C TRP A 287 7.15 -2.86 -1.88
N HIS A 288 8.36 -2.41 -1.53
CA HIS A 288 8.84 -2.25 -0.17
C HIS A 288 9.17 -0.79 0.05
N TYR A 289 8.70 -0.24 1.16
CA TYR A 289 9.07 1.13 1.52
C TYR A 289 10.42 1.14 2.20
N THR A 290 11.17 2.21 1.97
CA THR A 290 12.52 2.40 2.53
C THR A 290 12.51 3.27 3.77
N GLU A 291 11.37 3.92 4.08
CA GLU A 291 11.17 4.77 5.25
C GLU A 291 10.41 4.06 6.39
N GLY A 292 10.73 2.80 6.65
CA GLY A 292 10.09 1.99 7.69
C GLY A 292 10.65 2.23 9.09
N VAL A 293 9.79 2.28 10.10
CA VAL A 293 10.19 2.27 11.52
C VAL A 293 9.45 1.17 12.27
N GLN A 294 10.07 0.60 13.30
CA GLN A 294 9.42 -0.33 14.19
C GLN A 294 8.32 0.39 14.98
N ASN A 295 7.11 -0.16 14.98
CA ASN A 295 6.02 0.39 15.78
C ASN A 295 6.33 0.23 17.27
N TRP A 296 6.29 1.34 18.01
CA TRP A 296 6.52 1.33 19.46
C TRP A 296 5.37 0.65 20.22
N ASN A 297 4.17 0.58 19.63
CA ASN A 297 3.01 -0.12 20.15
C ASN A 297 2.47 -1.09 19.07
N PRO A 298 3.12 -2.25 18.89
CA PRO A 298 2.80 -3.17 17.80
C PRO A 298 1.42 -3.82 17.97
N ILE A 299 0.76 -4.12 16.84
CA ILE A 299 -0.55 -4.79 16.78
C ILE A 299 -0.36 -6.23 16.28
N TRP A 300 0.54 -6.43 15.32
CA TRP A 300 0.96 -7.73 14.81
C TRP A 300 2.46 -7.96 15.01
N PRO A 301 2.93 -9.22 14.89
CA PRO A 301 4.35 -9.53 14.99
C PRO A 301 5.18 -8.75 13.96
N GLY A 302 6.25 -8.10 14.43
CA GLY A 302 7.14 -7.31 13.58
C GLY A 302 6.50 -6.03 13.02
N HIS A 303 5.42 -5.52 13.61
CA HIS A 303 4.67 -4.36 13.11
C HIS A 303 5.59 -3.16 12.81
N GLY A 304 5.67 -2.80 11.54
CA GLY A 304 6.33 -1.60 11.02
C GLY A 304 5.35 -0.56 10.52
N ILE A 305 5.74 0.71 10.63
CA ILE A 305 5.01 1.85 10.08
C ILE A 305 5.91 2.54 9.07
N ARG A 306 5.35 2.93 7.90
CA ARG A 306 6.06 3.79 6.95
C ARG A 306 5.88 5.24 7.40
N ILE A 307 6.98 5.97 7.51
CA ILE A 307 6.96 7.43 7.51
C ILE A 307 6.69 7.87 6.07
N LEU A 308 5.65 8.65 5.84
CA LEU A 308 5.51 9.46 4.64
C LEU A 308 6.34 10.73 4.93
N PRO A 309 7.51 10.91 4.31
CA PRO A 309 8.31 12.11 4.52
C PRO A 309 7.89 13.22 3.55
N ALA A 310 8.46 14.40 3.74
CA ALA A 310 8.64 15.40 2.69
C ALA A 310 10.15 15.61 2.49
N PRO A 311 10.59 16.41 1.51
CA PRO A 311 11.96 16.32 1.00
C PRO A 311 13.03 16.92 1.93
N SER A 312 12.71 17.43 3.12
CA SER A 312 13.64 18.25 3.89
C SER A 312 14.67 17.47 4.72
N SER A 313 14.33 16.27 5.19
CA SER A 313 15.25 15.42 5.96
C SER A 313 16.48 15.06 5.15
N LEU A 314 17.67 15.18 5.73
CA LEU A 314 18.90 14.67 5.13
C LEU A 314 18.89 13.14 5.21
N TRP A 315 19.10 12.45 4.08
CA TRP A 315 19.10 10.99 4.01
C TRP A 315 20.52 10.47 3.83
N LEU A 316 21.00 9.68 4.79
CA LEU A 316 22.31 9.04 4.78
C LEU A 316 22.17 7.53 4.69
N ASP A 317 23.11 6.86 4.04
CA ASP A 317 23.24 5.41 4.09
C ASP A 317 23.72 4.95 5.47
N ALA A 318 23.79 3.64 5.69
CA ALA A 318 24.30 3.09 6.96
C ALA A 318 25.71 3.55 7.32
N THR A 319 26.54 3.97 6.35
CA THR A 319 27.92 4.45 6.55
C THR A 319 28.02 5.95 6.81
N GLY A 320 26.90 6.68 6.82
CA GLY A 320 26.85 8.12 7.04
C GLY A 320 27.05 8.94 5.76
N LYS A 321 27.12 8.30 4.58
CA LYS A 321 27.21 9.02 3.30
C LYS A 321 25.83 9.43 2.84
N ARG A 322 25.69 10.67 2.35
CA ARG A 322 24.43 11.13 1.79
C ARG A 322 24.06 10.30 0.56
N LEU A 323 22.79 9.92 0.46
CA LEU A 323 22.27 9.24 -0.71
C LEU A 323 22.45 10.13 -1.96
N PRO A 324 22.78 9.55 -3.13
CA PRO A 324 23.03 10.32 -4.34
C PRO A 324 21.74 10.96 -4.87
N PRO A 325 21.81 12.12 -5.54
CA PRO A 325 20.67 12.66 -6.27
C PRO A 325 20.14 11.64 -7.30
N PHE A 326 18.84 11.41 -7.44
CA PHE A 326 17.67 12.03 -6.78
C PHE A 326 17.05 11.15 -5.67
N LEU A 327 17.84 10.39 -4.91
CA LEU A 327 17.37 9.51 -3.83
C LEU A 327 17.13 10.28 -2.52
N PHE A 328 16.12 11.15 -2.55
CA PHE A 328 15.72 12.00 -1.43
C PHE A 328 14.42 11.50 -0.78
N PRO A 329 14.08 11.92 0.45
CA PRO A 329 12.83 11.49 1.06
C PRO A 329 11.60 11.85 0.19
N GLY A 330 10.76 10.85 -0.10
CA GLY A 330 9.56 11.05 -0.94
C GLY A 330 9.87 11.35 -2.41
N SER A 331 10.90 10.71 -2.97
CA SER A 331 11.27 10.79 -4.39
C SER A 331 11.00 9.47 -5.13
N ASP A 332 11.99 8.57 -5.23
CA ASP A 332 11.92 7.27 -5.90
C ASP A 332 12.25 6.16 -4.91
N THR A 333 11.20 5.53 -4.36
CA THR A 333 11.35 4.46 -3.36
C THR A 333 12.10 3.25 -3.91
N ARG A 334 11.93 2.90 -5.19
CA ARG A 334 12.54 1.70 -5.78
C ARG A 334 14.02 1.89 -6.05
N ALA A 335 14.40 3.02 -6.63
CA ALA A 335 15.80 3.37 -6.84
C ALA A 335 16.52 3.51 -5.49
N THR A 336 15.83 4.07 -4.49
CA THR A 336 16.34 4.13 -3.12
C THR A 336 16.56 2.73 -2.54
N LEU A 337 15.59 1.82 -2.68
CA LEU A 337 15.71 0.44 -2.21
C LEU A 337 16.91 -0.27 -2.87
N LYS A 338 17.06 -0.13 -4.20
CA LYS A 338 18.20 -0.68 -4.94
C LYS A 338 19.54 -0.13 -4.43
N HIS A 339 19.60 1.18 -4.19
CA HIS A 339 20.81 1.80 -3.64
C HIS A 339 21.13 1.24 -2.25
N ILE A 340 20.15 1.19 -1.33
CA ILE A 340 20.32 0.64 0.02
C ILE A 340 20.88 -0.78 -0.05
N CYS A 341 20.21 -1.67 -0.80
CA CYS A 341 20.64 -3.06 -0.94
C CYS A 341 22.05 -3.19 -1.57
N SER A 342 22.47 -2.25 -2.43
CA SER A 342 23.82 -2.24 -3.02
C SER A 342 24.92 -1.87 -2.02
N THR A 343 24.58 -1.20 -0.90
CA THR A 343 25.57 -0.84 0.14
C THR A 343 26.00 -2.03 1.00
N GLY A 344 25.28 -3.15 0.93
CA GLY A 344 25.49 -4.31 1.81
C GLY A 344 24.75 -4.22 3.15
N TYR A 345 24.05 -3.11 3.41
CA TYR A 345 23.23 -2.87 4.60
C TYR A 345 21.74 -2.82 4.26
N ASP A 346 20.88 -2.97 5.26
CA ASP A 346 19.41 -2.99 5.14
C ASP A 346 18.72 -1.87 5.94
N TYR A 347 19.47 -0.83 6.28
CA TYR A 347 18.96 0.35 6.96
C TYR A 347 19.69 1.63 6.50
N THR A 348 19.05 2.77 6.76
CA THR A 348 19.59 4.12 6.47
C THR A 348 19.24 5.07 7.61
N TRP A 349 19.67 6.33 7.52
CA TRP A 349 19.41 7.35 8.51
C TRP A 349 18.70 8.55 7.89
N PHE A 350 17.56 8.95 8.47
CA PHE A 350 17.13 10.33 8.35
C PHE A 350 17.78 11.17 9.44
N ILE A 351 18.33 12.31 9.06
CA ILE A 351 18.78 13.38 9.95
C ILE A 351 17.89 14.59 9.72
N LEU A 352 17.28 15.08 10.79
CA LEU A 352 16.34 16.19 10.76
C LEU A 352 16.27 16.87 12.13
N ASP A 353 15.38 17.84 12.24
CA ASP A 353 15.14 18.62 13.45
C ASP A 353 13.64 18.65 13.82
N GLN A 354 13.33 19.33 14.92
CA GLN A 354 11.97 19.42 15.45
C GLN A 354 10.98 20.10 14.48
N THR A 355 11.46 21.06 13.69
CA THR A 355 10.61 21.81 12.74
C THR A 355 10.26 20.95 11.55
N ILE A 356 11.21 20.17 11.03
CA ILE A 356 10.98 19.21 9.96
C ILE A 356 10.05 18.11 10.44
N ILE A 357 10.35 17.43 11.56
CA ILE A 357 9.55 16.27 11.98
C ILE A 357 8.09 16.66 12.27
N ALA A 358 7.88 17.83 12.89
CA ALA A 358 6.55 18.29 13.26
C ALA A 358 5.62 18.48 12.05
N ARG A 359 6.19 18.80 10.90
CA ARG A 359 5.47 19.18 9.68
C ARG A 359 5.49 18.10 8.61
N GLU A 360 6.63 17.43 8.47
CA GLU A 360 6.92 16.52 7.36
C GLU A 360 6.73 15.05 7.70
N PHE A 361 6.61 14.65 8.97
CA PHE A 361 6.31 13.26 9.29
C PHE A 361 4.80 13.03 9.32
N ALA A 362 4.32 12.22 8.39
CA ALA A 362 3.02 11.56 8.47
C ALA A 362 3.23 10.05 8.54
N LEU A 363 2.34 9.32 9.20
CA LEU A 363 2.48 7.88 9.42
C LEU A 363 1.44 7.12 8.58
N SER A 364 1.81 6.01 7.93
CA SER A 364 1.00 5.36 6.89
C SER A 364 -0.20 4.53 7.36
N GLY A 365 -0.44 4.43 8.68
CA GLY A 365 -1.53 3.64 9.28
C GLY A 365 -2.74 4.50 9.64
N SER A 366 -3.95 4.01 9.37
CA SER A 366 -5.19 4.70 9.78
C SER A 366 -5.24 4.95 11.29
N GLU A 367 -4.69 4.04 12.08
CA GLU A 367 -4.58 4.12 13.54
C GLU A 367 -3.59 5.19 14.01
N GLN A 368 -2.65 5.61 13.15
CA GLN A 368 -1.70 6.69 13.43
C GLN A 368 -2.22 8.08 13.03
N ASN A 369 -3.45 8.17 12.50
CA ASN A 369 -4.05 9.43 12.05
C ASN A 369 -5.45 9.61 12.65
N PRO A 370 -5.60 9.62 13.99
CA PRO A 370 -6.90 9.67 14.64
C PRO A 370 -7.71 10.92 14.26
N ASP A 371 -7.04 12.02 13.92
CA ASP A 371 -7.68 13.25 13.50
C ASP A 371 -8.43 13.12 12.17
N ILE A 372 -7.84 12.41 11.20
CA ILE A 372 -8.45 12.16 9.88
C ILE A 372 -9.39 10.95 9.95
N THR A 373 -8.97 9.88 10.61
CA THR A 373 -9.72 8.63 10.73
C THR A 373 -11.03 8.83 11.49
N ASN A 374 -11.02 9.59 12.59
CA ASN A 374 -12.23 9.92 13.35
C ASN A 374 -12.97 11.14 12.79
N LYS A 375 -12.57 11.66 11.63
CA LYS A 375 -13.20 12.81 10.95
C LYS A 375 -13.29 14.05 11.86
N SER A 376 -12.26 14.30 12.66
CA SER A 376 -12.23 15.39 13.64
C SER A 376 -11.53 16.62 13.08
N ILE A 377 -12.33 17.62 12.67
CA ILE A 377 -11.81 18.92 12.19
C ILE A 377 -11.00 19.60 13.30
N TRP A 378 -11.47 19.56 14.55
CA TRP A 378 -10.78 20.19 15.67
C TRP A 378 -9.41 19.55 15.97
N GLN A 379 -9.31 18.22 15.95
CA GLN A 379 -8.01 17.55 16.10
C GLN A 379 -7.09 17.83 14.91
N THR A 380 -7.64 17.89 13.69
CA THR A 380 -6.86 18.21 12.48
C THR A 380 -6.23 19.60 12.60
N LEU A 381 -7.02 20.61 13.00
CA LEU A 381 -6.54 21.98 13.19
C LEU A 381 -5.48 22.07 14.31
N THR A 382 -5.78 21.50 15.48
CA THR A 382 -4.89 21.60 16.65
C THR A 382 -3.59 20.80 16.49
N GLN A 383 -3.63 19.62 15.89
CA GLN A 383 -2.45 18.73 15.79
C GLN A 383 -1.60 18.96 14.54
N ARG A 384 -2.20 19.36 13.41
CA ARG A 384 -1.46 19.49 12.13
C ARG A 384 -1.16 20.92 11.72
N ILE A 385 -1.95 21.90 12.19
CA ILE A 385 -1.81 23.30 11.77
C ILE A 385 -1.19 24.14 12.88
N PHE A 386 -1.62 23.97 14.13
CA PHE A 386 -1.17 24.82 15.25
C PHE A 386 -0.07 24.19 16.12
N SER A 387 0.25 22.91 15.93
CA SER A 387 1.30 22.23 16.71
C SER A 387 2.69 22.49 16.15
N SER A 388 3.61 22.98 16.99
CA SER A 388 5.04 23.03 16.69
C SER A 388 5.77 21.71 16.94
N LYS A 389 5.10 20.71 17.53
CA LYS A 389 5.66 19.40 17.90
C LYS A 389 5.18 18.25 17.02
N GLY A 390 4.32 18.55 16.04
CA GLY A 390 3.64 17.57 15.21
C GLY A 390 2.48 16.86 15.92
N THR A 391 1.98 15.81 15.29
CA THR A 391 0.85 15.02 15.80
C THR A 391 1.24 14.21 17.03
N VAL A 392 0.26 13.85 17.87
CA VAL A 392 0.51 13.02 19.07
C VAL A 392 1.19 11.69 18.71
N PRO A 393 0.79 10.96 17.65
CA PRO A 393 1.50 9.76 17.21
C PRO A 393 2.98 10.01 16.90
N VAL A 394 3.33 11.08 16.18
CA VAL A 394 4.73 11.43 15.87
C VAL A 394 5.53 11.74 17.14
N GLN A 395 4.92 12.42 18.11
CA GLN A 395 5.54 12.65 19.43
C GLN A 395 5.79 11.34 20.20
N ASN A 396 4.85 10.39 20.14
CA ASN A 396 5.02 9.09 20.78
C ASN A 396 6.17 8.28 20.14
N PHE A 397 6.33 8.34 18.82
CA PHE A 397 7.48 7.72 18.15
C PHE A 397 8.81 8.35 18.56
N GLN A 398 8.88 9.68 18.68
CA GLN A 398 10.08 10.34 19.20
C GLN A 398 10.42 9.91 20.64
N LYS A 399 9.40 9.67 21.46
CA LYS A 399 9.58 9.33 22.88
C LYS A 399 9.86 7.84 23.13
N HIS A 400 9.23 6.96 22.36
CA HIS A 400 9.18 5.51 22.62
C HIS A 400 9.72 4.65 21.49
N GLY A 401 9.95 5.24 20.30
CA GLY A 401 10.39 4.51 19.12
C GLY A 401 11.84 4.05 19.26
N LYS A 402 12.06 2.74 19.09
CA LYS A 402 13.41 2.14 19.16
C LYS A 402 14.38 2.69 18.11
N ASP A 403 13.86 3.13 16.97
CA ASP A 403 14.66 3.64 15.87
C ASP A 403 15.00 5.14 15.99
N PHE A 404 14.53 5.83 17.03
CA PHE A 404 14.68 7.28 17.18
C PHE A 404 15.81 7.64 18.16
N VAL A 405 16.67 8.57 17.74
CA VAL A 405 17.67 9.24 18.58
C VAL A 405 17.38 10.72 18.56
N VAL A 406 17.05 11.30 19.72
CA VAL A 406 16.69 12.72 19.87
C VAL A 406 17.68 13.37 20.83
N ARG A 407 18.44 14.36 20.36
CA ARG A 407 19.55 15.00 21.11
C ARG A 407 19.68 16.48 20.77
N ASP A 408 20.30 17.26 21.65
CA ASP A 408 20.48 18.70 21.44
C ASP A 408 21.77 19.06 20.69
N THR A 409 22.68 18.11 20.54
CA THR A 409 23.99 18.28 19.89
C THR A 409 24.24 17.19 18.85
N LEU A 410 25.11 17.48 17.87
CA LEU A 410 25.48 16.52 16.85
C LEU A 410 26.31 15.37 17.45
N GLU A 411 27.17 15.68 18.42
CA GLU A 411 28.00 14.74 19.16
C GLU A 411 27.17 13.62 19.79
N GLU A 412 26.19 14.00 20.62
CA GLU A 412 25.31 13.05 21.30
C GLU A 412 24.41 12.31 20.29
N LEU A 413 24.03 12.96 19.19
CA LEU A 413 23.24 12.34 18.13
C LEU A 413 24.02 11.20 17.48
N VAL A 414 25.27 11.45 17.08
CA VAL A 414 26.15 10.46 16.46
C VAL A 414 26.48 9.33 17.42
N GLU A 415 26.68 9.61 18.71
CA GLU A 415 26.85 8.57 19.74
C GLU A 415 25.62 7.64 19.79
N GLY A 416 24.41 8.20 19.84
CA GLY A 416 23.18 7.42 19.85
C GLY A 416 22.96 6.62 18.56
N MET A 417 23.30 7.20 17.40
CA MET A 417 23.26 6.49 16.12
C MET A 417 24.24 5.31 16.10
N ASN A 418 25.46 5.49 16.62
CA ASN A 418 26.47 4.43 16.72
C ASN A 418 26.04 3.30 17.66
N ALA A 419 25.36 3.63 18.76
CA ALA A 419 24.78 2.62 19.65
C ALA A 419 23.74 1.74 18.91
N LEU A 420 22.87 2.34 18.11
CA LEU A 420 21.88 1.63 17.30
C LEU A 420 22.50 0.88 16.11
N ALA A 421 23.53 1.42 15.47
CA ALA A 421 24.26 0.75 14.39
C ALA A 421 24.90 -0.55 14.89
N LYS A 422 25.48 -0.53 16.09
CA LYS A 422 26.11 -1.69 16.73
C LYS A 422 25.13 -2.86 16.95
N GLU A 423 23.84 -2.61 17.17
CA GLU A 423 22.82 -3.68 17.29
C GLU A 423 22.74 -4.57 16.05
N ARG A 424 23.13 -4.05 14.88
CA ARG A 424 23.09 -4.76 13.59
C ARG A 424 24.47 -4.98 12.98
N ASN A 425 25.53 -4.93 13.79
CA ASN A 425 26.92 -4.97 13.31
C ASN A 425 27.18 -3.92 12.21
N GLY A 426 26.53 -2.76 12.32
CA GLY A 426 26.67 -1.64 11.41
C GLY A 426 28.03 -0.93 11.56
N PRO A 427 28.41 -0.11 10.57
CA PRO A 427 29.65 0.65 10.61
C PRO A 427 29.58 1.75 11.68
N ALA A 428 30.72 2.10 12.24
CA ALA A 428 30.83 3.28 13.09
C ALA A 428 30.80 4.54 12.22
N LEU A 429 29.95 5.49 12.61
CA LEU A 429 29.80 6.80 12.01
C LEU A 429 30.82 7.76 12.62
N ASP A 430 31.54 8.47 11.75
CA ASP A 430 32.49 9.51 12.12
C ASP A 430 31.80 10.87 12.23
N ILE A 431 32.00 11.54 13.37
CA ILE A 431 31.34 12.82 13.67
C ILE A 431 31.80 13.95 12.74
N ALA A 432 33.08 14.00 12.36
CA ALA A 432 33.62 15.06 11.53
C ALA A 432 33.09 14.94 10.10
N ALA A 433 33.06 13.72 9.55
CA ALA A 433 32.47 13.43 8.25
C ALA A 433 30.96 13.76 8.23
N MET A 434 30.21 13.40 9.27
CA MET A 434 28.79 13.73 9.36
C MET A 434 28.55 15.25 9.44
N ARG A 435 29.37 15.97 10.21
CA ARG A 435 29.31 17.43 10.31
C ARG A 435 29.52 18.08 8.94
N GLU A 436 30.53 17.64 8.20
CA GLU A 436 30.83 18.16 6.86
C GLU A 436 29.64 17.97 5.90
N VAL A 437 29.01 16.79 5.91
CA VAL A 437 27.83 16.51 5.07
C VAL A 437 26.65 17.43 5.43
N ILE A 438 26.37 17.62 6.72
CA ILE A 438 25.27 18.48 7.18
C ILE A 438 25.55 19.95 6.85
N GLU A 439 26.74 20.46 7.17
CA GLU A 439 27.12 21.86 6.91
C GLU A 439 27.17 22.18 5.41
N THR A 440 27.63 21.22 4.59
CA THR A 440 27.58 21.35 3.13
C THR A 440 26.15 21.51 2.63
N ARG A 441 25.22 20.67 3.11
CA ARG A 441 23.78 20.78 2.78
C ARG A 441 23.18 22.08 3.30
N ASP A 442 23.52 22.48 4.52
CA ASP A 442 22.99 23.70 5.16
C ASP A 442 23.42 24.99 4.45
N SER A 443 24.65 25.05 3.94
CA SER A 443 25.15 26.19 3.16
C SER A 443 24.32 26.49 1.90
N GLN A 444 23.52 25.51 1.44
CA GLN A 444 22.69 25.62 0.25
C GLN A 444 21.38 26.37 0.48
N PHE A 445 21.08 26.76 1.73
CA PHE A 445 19.89 27.52 2.10
C PHE A 445 20.18 28.97 2.50
N ASP A 446 21.45 29.40 2.46
CA ASP A 446 21.86 30.78 2.76
C ASP A 446 21.49 31.77 1.64
N ASN A 447 21.10 31.26 0.46
CA ASN A 447 20.72 32.04 -0.72
C ASN A 447 19.36 31.60 -1.28
N PRO A 448 18.65 32.46 -2.04
CA PRO A 448 17.38 32.09 -2.69
C PRO A 448 17.54 31.12 -3.86
N TYR A 449 18.77 30.79 -4.26
CA TYR A 449 19.11 29.83 -5.32
C TYR A 449 20.13 28.83 -4.79
N SER A 450 20.14 27.64 -5.38
CA SER A 450 21.02 26.54 -4.98
C SER A 450 21.36 25.65 -6.17
N LYS A 451 22.51 24.97 -6.10
CA LYS A 451 22.88 23.90 -7.03
C LYS A 451 22.67 22.50 -6.43
N ASP A 452 22.26 22.42 -5.17
CA ASP A 452 21.96 21.15 -4.51
C ASP A 452 20.59 20.63 -4.94
N ALA A 453 20.55 19.41 -5.46
CA ALA A 453 19.34 18.82 -6.01
C ALA A 453 18.22 18.64 -4.97
N GLN A 454 18.56 18.41 -3.69
CA GLN A 454 17.55 18.31 -2.63
C GLN A 454 16.99 19.69 -2.28
N ALA A 455 17.85 20.71 -2.16
CA ALA A 455 17.41 22.09 -1.96
C ALA A 455 16.47 22.54 -3.08
N MET A 456 16.84 22.26 -4.34
CA MET A 456 15.98 22.51 -5.51
C MET A 456 14.64 21.77 -5.41
N LEU A 457 14.64 20.51 -4.97
CA LEU A 457 13.42 19.72 -4.78
C LEU A 457 12.51 20.30 -3.68
N ILE A 458 13.08 20.75 -2.56
CA ILE A 458 12.35 21.42 -1.47
C ILE A 458 11.70 22.70 -2.00
N HIS A 459 12.44 23.54 -2.74
CA HIS A 459 11.87 24.74 -3.35
C HIS A 459 10.76 24.43 -4.35
N ASN A 460 10.95 23.41 -5.20
CA ASN A 460 9.94 22.97 -6.15
C ASN A 460 8.66 22.50 -5.45
N GLY A 461 8.79 21.64 -4.42
CA GLY A 461 7.64 21.18 -3.65
C GLY A 461 6.88 22.33 -2.98
N ARG A 462 7.59 23.37 -2.54
CA ARG A 462 7.01 24.59 -1.94
C ARG A 462 6.41 25.55 -2.96
N SER A 463 6.56 25.31 -4.27
CA SER A 463 5.82 26.07 -5.30
C SER A 463 4.33 25.72 -5.29
N TYR A 464 3.99 24.49 -4.91
CA TYR A 464 2.62 24.06 -4.68
C TYR A 464 2.14 24.59 -3.31
N TRP A 465 1.19 25.54 -3.36
CA TRP A 465 0.80 26.31 -2.18
C TRP A 465 0.22 25.48 -1.01
N PRO A 466 -0.52 24.37 -1.20
CA PRO A 466 -0.96 23.53 -0.10
C PRO A 466 0.23 22.88 0.60
N ASP A 467 1.14 22.29 -0.16
CA ASP A 467 2.36 21.67 0.40
C ASP A 467 3.23 22.71 1.12
N LYS A 468 3.39 23.90 0.53
CA LYS A 468 4.09 25.03 1.16
C LYS A 468 3.52 25.36 2.54
N ARG A 469 2.21 25.26 2.74
CA ARG A 469 1.50 25.66 3.97
C ARG A 469 1.37 24.53 4.99
N SER A 470 1.14 23.30 4.55
CA SER A 470 0.77 22.19 5.45
C SER A 470 1.77 21.04 5.49
N ARG A 471 2.66 20.90 4.48
CA ARG A 471 3.42 19.66 4.30
C ARG A 471 4.93 19.82 4.38
N ILE A 472 5.49 20.84 3.73
CA ILE A 472 6.95 21.03 3.62
C ILE A 472 7.35 22.16 4.55
N ALA A 473 8.37 21.93 5.38
CA ALA A 473 8.94 22.91 6.27
C ALA A 473 9.54 24.10 5.49
N PRO A 474 9.54 25.31 6.07
CA PRO A 474 10.37 26.39 5.55
C PRO A 474 11.84 25.92 5.48
N PRO A 475 12.57 26.18 4.39
CA PRO A 475 13.98 25.80 4.31
C PRO A 475 14.79 26.52 5.39
N HIS A 476 15.66 25.77 6.06
CA HIS A 476 16.55 26.24 7.11
C HIS A 476 17.72 25.26 7.28
N ARG A 477 18.70 25.69 8.09
CA ARG A 477 19.87 24.90 8.46
C ARG A 477 19.51 23.90 9.55
N LEU A 478 19.87 22.63 9.39
CA LEU A 478 19.60 21.58 10.38
C LEU A 478 20.30 21.87 11.71
N LEU A 479 21.52 22.43 11.67
CA LEU A 479 22.29 22.73 12.89
C LEU A 479 21.90 24.05 13.58
N ASP A 480 20.87 24.76 13.11
CA ASP A 480 20.41 25.98 13.74
C ASP A 480 19.74 25.67 15.10
N PRO A 481 20.25 26.24 16.22
CA PRO A 481 19.68 26.03 17.55
C PRO A 481 18.19 26.35 17.69
N ALA A 482 17.65 27.24 16.85
CA ALA A 482 16.23 27.61 16.87
C ALA A 482 15.30 26.45 16.51
N HIS A 483 15.82 25.40 15.86
CA HIS A 483 15.06 24.26 15.35
C HIS A 483 15.26 22.97 16.16
N LYS A 484 16.07 23.01 17.23
CA LYS A 484 16.33 21.86 18.13
C LYS A 484 15.05 21.21 18.71
N PRO A 485 15.13 19.94 19.15
CA PRO A 485 16.31 19.05 19.12
C PRO A 485 16.67 18.56 17.70
N LEU A 486 17.89 18.04 17.55
CA LEU A 486 18.29 17.21 16.42
C LEU A 486 17.74 15.80 16.60
N ILE A 487 17.37 15.19 15.47
CA ILE A 487 16.72 13.89 15.41
C ILE A 487 17.40 13.05 14.35
N ALA A 488 17.77 11.84 14.71
CA ALA A 488 18.19 10.80 13.80
C ALA A 488 17.21 9.64 13.91
N VAL A 489 16.80 9.10 12.76
CA VAL A 489 15.86 7.97 12.72
C VAL A 489 16.43 6.87 11.83
N ARG A 490 16.61 5.68 12.40
CA ARG A 490 17.02 4.48 11.66
C ARG A 490 15.87 4.02 10.79
N MET A 491 15.98 4.25 9.49
CA MET A 491 15.01 3.79 8.49
C MET A 491 15.27 2.33 8.14
N ASN A 492 14.22 1.54 8.10
CA ASN A 492 14.21 0.11 7.83
C ASN A 492 13.48 -0.19 6.52
N LEU A 493 13.83 -1.31 5.89
CA LEU A 493 13.03 -1.86 4.81
C LEU A 493 11.71 -2.41 5.36
N LEU A 494 10.59 -1.94 4.81
CA LEU A 494 9.25 -2.32 5.24
C LEU A 494 8.57 -3.20 4.19
N THR A 495 8.18 -4.43 4.58
CA THR A 495 7.39 -5.31 3.71
C THR A 495 5.99 -4.77 3.55
N ARG A 496 5.52 -4.64 2.30
CA ARG A 496 4.20 -4.08 2.04
C ARG A 496 3.39 -4.83 1.01
N LYS A 497 3.85 -4.91 -0.25
CA LYS A 497 3.02 -5.39 -1.37
C LYS A 497 3.76 -6.34 -2.32
N SER A 498 3.06 -7.36 -2.80
CA SER A 498 3.38 -8.00 -4.08
C SER A 498 2.72 -7.22 -5.21
N LEU A 499 3.49 -6.86 -6.24
CA LEU A 499 2.99 -6.23 -7.45
C LEU A 499 2.64 -7.26 -8.52
N GLY A 500 3.35 -8.39 -8.57
CA GLY A 500 2.94 -9.57 -9.32
C GLY A 500 1.79 -10.34 -8.66
N GLY A 501 1.29 -11.36 -9.34
CA GLY A 501 0.19 -12.19 -8.84
C GLY A 501 -0.47 -13.02 -9.93
N ILE A 502 -1.69 -13.48 -9.63
CA ILE A 502 -2.53 -14.25 -10.55
C ILE A 502 -2.86 -13.39 -11.77
N GLU A 503 -2.55 -13.89 -12.97
CA GLU A 503 -2.84 -13.21 -14.22
C GLU A 503 -4.36 -13.23 -14.49
N THR A 504 -4.89 -12.09 -14.92
CA THR A 504 -6.31 -11.93 -15.25
C THR A 504 -6.50 -11.07 -16.49
N ASP A 505 -7.55 -11.35 -17.26
CA ASP A 505 -8.04 -10.40 -18.26
C ASP A 505 -8.81 -9.22 -17.63
N LEU A 506 -9.35 -8.31 -18.44
CA LEU A 506 -10.07 -7.10 -17.96
C LEU A 506 -11.42 -7.39 -17.30
N ASP A 507 -11.96 -8.60 -17.45
CA ASP A 507 -13.16 -9.07 -16.73
C ASP A 507 -12.78 -9.75 -15.41
N SER A 508 -11.50 -9.65 -15.00
CA SER A 508 -10.92 -10.32 -13.84
C SER A 508 -10.98 -11.85 -13.89
N ARG A 509 -11.21 -12.46 -15.08
CA ARG A 509 -11.12 -13.91 -15.24
C ARG A 509 -9.66 -14.33 -15.16
N VAL A 510 -9.37 -15.34 -14.36
CA VAL A 510 -8.02 -15.89 -14.24
C VAL A 510 -7.57 -16.46 -15.58
N MET A 511 -6.31 -16.25 -15.94
CA MET A 511 -5.72 -16.83 -17.15
C MET A 511 -5.00 -18.13 -16.82
N ARG A 512 -5.00 -19.07 -17.74
CA ARG A 512 -4.12 -20.25 -17.73
C ARG A 512 -2.81 -19.94 -18.46
N ALA A 513 -1.81 -20.81 -18.29
CA ALA A 513 -0.51 -20.68 -18.95
C ALA A 513 -0.59 -20.68 -20.50
N ASP A 514 -1.64 -21.30 -21.06
CA ASP A 514 -1.93 -21.30 -22.50
C ASP A 514 -2.65 -20.03 -22.98
N LYS A 515 -2.80 -19.02 -22.11
CA LYS A 515 -3.47 -17.73 -22.34
C LYS A 515 -4.99 -17.82 -22.54
N THR A 516 -5.60 -18.96 -22.25
CA THR A 516 -7.06 -19.09 -22.22
C THR A 516 -7.61 -18.69 -20.85
N PRO A 517 -8.85 -18.15 -20.76
CA PRO A 517 -9.49 -17.94 -19.47
C PRO A 517 -9.75 -19.26 -18.74
N PHE A 518 -9.49 -19.28 -17.43
CA PHE A 518 -9.86 -20.35 -16.52
C PHE A 518 -11.36 -20.24 -16.23
N PRO A 519 -12.20 -21.17 -16.72
CA PRO A 519 -13.65 -21.06 -16.57
C PRO A 519 -14.07 -21.08 -15.10
N GLY A 520 -14.90 -20.12 -14.69
CA GLY A 520 -15.43 -20.02 -13.32
C GLY A 520 -14.46 -19.52 -12.26
N LEU A 521 -13.20 -19.20 -12.61
CA LEU A 521 -12.21 -18.69 -11.65
C LEU A 521 -11.86 -17.22 -11.95
N TYR A 522 -11.97 -16.38 -10.92
CA TYR A 522 -11.69 -14.96 -10.95
C TYR A 522 -10.66 -14.58 -9.89
N ALA A 523 -9.92 -13.49 -10.10
CA ALA A 523 -9.03 -12.93 -9.08
C ALA A 523 -9.07 -11.40 -9.07
N ALA A 524 -8.92 -10.80 -7.90
CA ALA A 524 -8.94 -9.35 -7.74
C ALA A 524 -8.07 -8.87 -6.57
N GLY A 525 -7.74 -7.58 -6.58
CA GLY A 525 -6.90 -6.97 -5.56
C GLY A 525 -5.46 -7.48 -5.62
N GLU A 526 -4.77 -7.53 -4.47
CA GLU A 526 -3.33 -7.80 -4.43
C GLU A 526 -2.98 -9.23 -4.87
N ALA A 527 -3.90 -10.18 -4.69
CA ALA A 527 -3.74 -11.55 -5.16
C ALA A 527 -3.56 -11.60 -6.70
N ALA A 528 -4.15 -10.65 -7.41
CA ALA A 528 -4.02 -10.47 -8.86
C ALA A 528 -3.00 -9.38 -9.24
N GLY A 529 -2.08 -8.99 -8.34
CA GLY A 529 -1.13 -7.90 -8.60
C GLY A 529 -1.81 -6.52 -8.80
N PHE A 530 -2.98 -6.34 -8.19
CA PHE A 530 -3.95 -5.25 -8.41
C PHE A 530 -4.52 -5.16 -9.85
N GLY A 531 -4.46 -6.28 -10.57
CA GLY A 531 -5.15 -6.56 -11.83
C GLY A 531 -4.18 -7.10 -12.89
N GLY A 532 -4.40 -8.32 -13.39
CA GLY A 532 -3.59 -8.90 -14.46
C GLY A 532 -2.18 -9.35 -14.08
N GLY A 533 -1.84 -9.45 -12.78
CA GLY A 533 -0.54 -9.97 -12.34
C GLY A 533 0.64 -8.99 -12.49
N GLY A 534 0.39 -7.68 -12.45
CA GLY A 534 1.50 -6.72 -12.57
C GLY A 534 1.15 -5.30 -12.96
N VAL A 535 -0.05 -4.78 -12.69
CA VAL A 535 -0.54 -3.50 -13.27
C VAL A 535 0.40 -2.28 -13.08
N HIS A 536 1.24 -2.32 -12.05
CA HIS A 536 2.21 -1.26 -11.73
C HIS A 536 3.59 -1.47 -12.35
N GLY A 537 3.82 -2.55 -13.10
CA GLY A 537 5.15 -2.96 -13.52
C GLY A 537 6.11 -3.01 -12.32
N TYR A 538 7.20 -2.26 -12.39
CA TYR A 538 8.21 -2.21 -11.33
C TYR A 538 8.00 -1.11 -10.29
N ASN A 539 7.26 -0.04 -10.61
CA ASN A 539 7.05 1.09 -9.68
C ASN A 539 5.58 1.49 -9.62
N SER A 540 5.06 1.57 -8.39
CA SER A 540 3.72 2.08 -8.17
C SER A 540 3.72 3.60 -8.09
N LEU A 541 2.67 4.22 -8.61
CA LEU A 541 2.32 5.60 -8.29
C LEU A 541 1.53 5.64 -6.97
N GLU A 542 1.49 6.80 -6.31
CA GLU A 542 0.76 6.92 -5.05
C GLU A 542 -0.76 6.86 -5.22
N GLY A 543 -1.44 6.25 -4.24
CA GLY A 543 -2.91 6.17 -4.21
C GLY A 543 -3.52 5.10 -5.14
N THR A 544 -2.69 4.33 -5.84
CA THR A 544 -3.16 3.33 -6.82
C THR A 544 -3.55 2.00 -6.18
N PHE A 545 -3.02 1.62 -5.01
CA PHE A 545 -3.28 0.30 -4.44
C PHE A 545 -4.74 0.08 -4.01
N VAL A 546 -5.30 0.97 -3.17
CA VAL A 546 -6.71 0.84 -2.77
C VAL A 546 -7.65 1.12 -3.93
N GLY A 547 -7.28 2.04 -4.83
CA GLY A 547 -8.00 2.26 -6.09
C GLY A 547 -8.02 0.99 -6.95
N GLY A 548 -6.90 0.27 -7.04
CA GLY A 548 -6.76 -0.97 -7.80
C GLY A 548 -7.58 -2.11 -7.22
N CYS A 549 -7.69 -2.19 -5.89
CA CYS A 549 -8.65 -3.09 -5.22
C CYS A 549 -10.11 -2.78 -5.60
N ILE A 550 -10.49 -1.50 -5.62
CA ILE A 550 -11.83 -1.07 -6.03
C ILE A 550 -12.06 -1.42 -7.51
N PHE A 551 -11.11 -1.09 -8.37
CA PHE A 551 -11.25 -1.28 -9.81
C PHE A 551 -11.35 -2.76 -10.21
N SER A 552 -10.41 -3.59 -9.77
CA SER A 552 -10.41 -5.03 -10.08
C SER A 552 -11.55 -5.79 -9.39
N GLY A 553 -11.93 -5.39 -8.16
CA GLY A 553 -13.08 -5.96 -7.45
C GLY A 553 -14.41 -5.63 -8.14
N ARG A 554 -14.56 -4.39 -8.64
CA ARG A 554 -15.73 -3.97 -9.43
C ARG A 554 -15.83 -4.75 -10.74
N ALA A 555 -14.71 -4.93 -11.44
CA ALA A 555 -14.66 -5.72 -12.67
C ALA A 555 -15.09 -7.19 -12.41
N ALA A 556 -14.53 -7.82 -11.38
CA ALA A 556 -14.87 -9.19 -11.01
C ALA A 556 -16.35 -9.34 -10.63
N GLY A 557 -16.87 -8.49 -9.75
CA GLY A 557 -18.28 -8.57 -9.32
C GLY A 557 -19.26 -8.41 -10.48
N LYS A 558 -18.98 -7.50 -11.42
CA LYS A 558 -19.80 -7.32 -12.63
C LYS A 558 -19.75 -8.54 -13.55
N ALA A 559 -18.55 -9.04 -13.85
CA ALA A 559 -18.37 -10.20 -14.73
C ALA A 559 -19.00 -11.48 -14.17
N MET A 560 -18.82 -11.72 -12.87
CA MET A 560 -19.42 -12.88 -12.20
C MET A 560 -20.94 -12.81 -12.16
N ALA A 561 -21.51 -11.62 -11.98
CA ALA A 561 -22.95 -11.43 -12.06
C ALA A 561 -23.49 -11.66 -13.48
N ASP A 562 -22.78 -11.20 -14.53
CA ASP A 562 -23.13 -11.48 -15.93
C ASP A 562 -23.08 -12.97 -16.25
N GLU A 563 -22.08 -13.69 -15.72
CA GLU A 563 -21.97 -15.14 -15.88
C GLU A 563 -23.10 -15.87 -15.13
N TYR A 564 -23.43 -15.45 -13.91
CA TYR A 564 -24.50 -16.04 -13.10
C TYR A 564 -25.88 -15.91 -13.76
N GLU A 565 -26.15 -14.77 -14.40
CA GLU A 565 -27.43 -14.54 -15.09
C GLU A 565 -27.57 -15.37 -16.37
N LYS A 566 -26.45 -15.67 -17.05
CA LYS A 566 -26.41 -16.48 -18.29
C LYS A 566 -26.46 -17.98 -18.04
N ALA A 567 -25.91 -18.45 -16.91
CA ALA A 567 -26.03 -19.85 -16.46
C ALA A 567 -27.48 -20.22 -16.17
#